data_AF-A0A557R1W3-F1
#
_entry.id   AF-A0A557R1W3-F1
#
_cell.length_a   1.000
_cell.length_b   1.000
_cell.length_c   1.000
_cell.angle_alpha   90.00
_cell.angle_beta   90.00
_cell.angle_gamma   90.00
#
_symmetry.space_group_name_H-M   'P 1'
#
loop_
_entity.id
_entity.type
_entity.pdbx_description
1 polymer ?
#
loop_
_entity_poly.entity_id
_entity_poly.type
_entity_poly.pdbx_seq_one_letter_code
_entity_poly.pdbx_strand_id
1 'polypeptide(L)'
;MKPEDRRAALSVVGTQVAVLSDGHADLKITLQNGEEGAGPPPHHHDWDEAFYVMRGQVNFAFGDTATLCPAGTLVHIPAGVVHGFSYGAGGGEMLEVTGPRSQAVTMFAALDQLASAGESAPEKLIAVTAAHGVTICG
;
A
#
# COMPACT_ATOMS: atom_id res chain seq x y z
N MET A 1 15.64 -10.10 -6.44
CA MET A 1 15.07 -11.14 -5.56
C MET A 1 14.18 -12.04 -6.40
N LYS A 2 14.37 -13.36 -6.38
CA LYS A 2 13.46 -14.28 -7.08
C LYS A 2 12.23 -14.58 -6.21
N PRO A 3 11.10 -15.01 -6.78
CA PRO A 3 9.90 -15.34 -5.99
C PRO A 3 10.15 -16.32 -4.85
N GLU A 4 10.97 -17.34 -5.06
CA GLU A 4 11.34 -18.35 -4.06
C GLU A 4 12.23 -17.81 -2.92
N ASP A 5 12.88 -16.65 -3.13
CA ASP A 5 13.74 -16.01 -2.13
C ASP A 5 12.96 -15.01 -1.25
N ARG A 6 11.68 -14.78 -1.53
CA ARG A 6 10.86 -13.79 -0.82
C ARG A 6 10.53 -14.28 0.59
N ARG A 7 10.51 -13.34 1.54
CA ARG A 7 9.88 -13.57 2.84
C ARG A 7 8.37 -13.74 2.65
N ALA A 8 7.70 -14.29 3.67
CA ALA A 8 6.25 -14.31 3.72
C ALA A 8 5.68 -12.89 3.51
N ALA A 9 4.57 -12.79 2.77
CA ALA A 9 3.88 -11.53 2.59
C ALA A 9 3.28 -11.06 3.93
N LEU A 10 3.29 -9.75 4.12
CA LEU A 10 2.67 -9.06 5.25
C LEU A 10 1.17 -8.94 5.01
N SER A 11 0.37 -9.20 6.04
CA SER A 11 -1.08 -8.98 6.02
C SER A 11 -1.41 -7.55 6.45
N VAL A 12 -1.82 -6.71 5.49
CA VAL A 12 -2.07 -5.29 5.70
C VAL A 12 -3.51 -4.96 5.34
N VAL A 13 -4.40 -4.94 6.34
CA VAL A 13 -5.80 -4.49 6.22
C VAL A 13 -6.50 -5.05 4.95
N GLY A 14 -6.49 -6.38 4.81
CA GLY A 14 -7.14 -7.06 3.68
C GLY A 14 -6.30 -7.15 2.39
N THR A 15 -5.08 -6.63 2.39
CA THR A 15 -4.10 -6.78 1.31
C THR A 15 -2.89 -7.62 1.74
N GLN A 16 -2.23 -8.24 0.78
CA GLN A 16 -0.98 -8.98 0.98
C GLN A 16 0.17 -8.18 0.37
N VAL A 17 1.20 -7.91 1.17
CA VAL A 17 2.34 -7.07 0.78
C VAL A 17 3.64 -7.86 0.88
N ALA A 18 4.22 -8.21 -0.26
CA ALA A 18 5.56 -8.82 -0.31
C ALA A 18 6.63 -7.73 -0.46
N VAL A 19 7.53 -7.63 0.52
CA VAL A 19 8.66 -6.69 0.47
C VAL A 19 9.74 -7.25 -0.46
N LEU A 20 10.01 -6.57 -1.57
CA LEU A 20 11.00 -6.99 -2.57
C LEU A 20 12.35 -6.30 -2.37
N SER A 21 12.34 -5.08 -1.81
CA SER A 21 13.54 -4.33 -1.46
C SER A 21 13.25 -3.36 -0.32
N ASP A 22 13.97 -3.52 0.80
CA ASP A 22 14.04 -2.60 1.93
C ASP A 22 15.47 -2.61 2.51
N GLY A 23 16.06 -1.45 2.79
CA GLY A 23 17.27 -1.34 3.64
C GLY A 23 18.64 -1.14 2.97
N HIS A 24 18.83 -1.44 1.68
CA HIS A 24 20.13 -1.21 0.99
C HIS A 24 20.06 -0.28 -0.22
N ALA A 25 18.86 0.06 -0.68
CA ALA A 25 18.64 0.93 -1.82
C ALA A 25 17.85 2.17 -1.39
N ASP A 26 18.05 3.27 -2.11
CA ASP A 26 17.25 4.49 -1.93
C ASP A 26 15.78 4.25 -2.25
N LEU A 27 15.49 3.23 -3.07
CA LEU A 27 14.13 2.82 -3.42
C LEU A 27 13.68 1.64 -2.55
N LYS A 28 12.45 1.73 -2.08
CA LYS A 28 11.72 0.64 -1.41
C LYS A 28 10.68 0.13 -2.38
N ILE A 29 10.59 -1.19 -2.51
CA ILE A 29 9.74 -1.81 -3.53
C ILE A 29 8.92 -2.91 -2.86
N THR A 30 7.60 -2.83 -3.01
CA THR A 30 6.68 -3.88 -2.56
C THR A 30 5.83 -4.39 -3.72
N LEU A 31 5.44 -5.66 -3.65
CA LEU A 31 4.42 -6.24 -4.51
C LEU A 31 3.16 -6.43 -3.67
N GLN A 32 2.12 -5.69 -4.02
CA GLN A 32 0.85 -5.71 -3.31
C GLN A 32 -0.19 -6.46 -4.13
N ASN A 33 -1.02 -7.27 -3.48
CA ASN A 33 -2.21 -7.87 -4.07
C ASN A 33 -3.37 -7.86 -3.08
N GLY A 34 -4.59 -7.93 -3.61
CA GLY A 34 -5.80 -7.95 -2.80
C GLY A 34 -7.01 -8.38 -3.60
N GLU A 35 -8.03 -8.80 -2.85
CA GLU A 35 -9.35 -9.14 -3.38
C GLU A 35 -10.12 -7.89 -3.81
N GLU A 36 -11.20 -8.09 -4.56
CA GLU A 36 -12.10 -7.01 -4.96
C GLU A 36 -12.56 -6.18 -3.76
N GLY A 37 -12.45 -4.85 -3.89
CA GLY A 37 -12.80 -3.88 -2.86
C GLY A 37 -11.72 -3.65 -1.80
N ALA A 38 -10.69 -4.48 -1.71
CA ALA A 38 -9.60 -4.28 -0.74
C ALA A 38 -8.70 -3.09 -1.14
N GLY A 39 -8.19 -2.38 -0.14
CA GLY A 39 -7.29 -1.25 -0.30
C GLY A 39 -7.47 -0.21 0.81
N PRO A 40 -6.53 0.74 0.97
CA PRO A 40 -6.59 1.71 2.04
C PRO A 40 -7.66 2.78 1.77
N PRO A 41 -8.30 3.32 2.83
CA PRO A 41 -9.13 4.50 2.71
C PRO A 41 -8.29 5.71 2.29
N PRO A 42 -8.92 6.86 1.94
CA PRO A 42 -8.21 8.09 1.66
C PRO A 42 -7.22 8.46 2.79
N HIS A 43 -5.98 8.76 2.44
CA HIS A 43 -4.90 9.11 3.36
C HIS A 43 -3.84 9.98 2.68
N HIS A 44 -2.91 10.52 3.46
CA HIS A 44 -1.74 11.23 2.92
C HIS A 44 -0.50 10.99 3.78
N HIS A 45 0.67 11.26 3.20
CA HIS A 45 2.00 11.15 3.81
C HIS A 45 3.01 12.08 3.13
N ASP A 46 4.20 12.25 3.70
CA ASP A 46 5.22 13.23 3.26
C ASP A 46 6.29 12.68 2.28
N TRP A 47 6.07 11.48 1.74
CA TRP A 47 6.88 10.90 0.66
C TRP A 47 6.11 10.75 -0.65
N ASP A 48 6.84 10.68 -1.76
CA ASP A 48 6.29 10.32 -3.07
C ASP A 48 6.09 8.80 -3.16
N GLU A 49 5.05 8.39 -3.86
CA GLU A 49 4.71 6.99 -4.10
C GLU A 49 4.30 6.77 -5.55
N ALA A 50 4.72 5.65 -6.12
CA ALA A 50 4.30 5.23 -7.45
C ALA A 50 3.76 3.80 -7.43
N PHE A 51 2.66 3.59 -8.13
CA PHE A 51 2.06 2.28 -8.36
C PHE A 51 2.09 1.91 -9.83
N TYR A 52 2.48 0.68 -10.14
CA TYR A 52 2.35 0.11 -11.47
C TYR A 52 1.46 -1.13 -11.43
N VAL A 53 0.30 -1.06 -12.09
CA VAL A 53 -0.69 -2.14 -12.07
C VAL A 53 -0.19 -3.31 -12.90
N MET A 54 0.03 -4.45 -12.26
CA MET A 54 0.57 -5.67 -12.89
C MET A 54 -0.56 -6.57 -13.41
N ARG A 55 -1.64 -6.71 -12.63
CA ARG A 55 -2.79 -7.58 -12.95
C ARG A 55 -4.10 -6.97 -12.46
N GLY A 56 -5.18 -7.27 -13.18
CA GLY A 56 -6.51 -6.77 -12.85
C GLY A 56 -6.65 -5.28 -13.15
N GLN A 57 -7.38 -4.59 -12.28
CA GLN A 57 -7.65 -3.16 -12.36
C GLN A 57 -7.77 -2.58 -10.95
N VAL A 58 -7.31 -1.35 -10.76
CA VAL A 58 -7.29 -0.67 -9.46
C VAL A 58 -7.97 0.69 -9.61
N ASN A 59 -8.95 0.97 -8.76
CA ASN A 59 -9.54 2.30 -8.67
C ASN A 59 -8.64 3.17 -7.79
N PHE A 60 -7.97 4.16 -8.36
CA PHE A 60 -7.24 5.17 -7.59
C PHE A 60 -8.13 6.39 -7.38
N ALA A 61 -8.23 6.83 -6.12
CA ALA A 61 -8.98 8.00 -5.72
C ALA A 61 -8.03 9.14 -5.33
N PHE A 62 -8.29 10.35 -5.83
CA PHE A 62 -7.59 11.59 -5.52
C PHE A 62 -8.64 12.66 -5.20
N GLY A 63 -8.80 12.99 -3.92
CA GLY A 63 -9.92 13.81 -3.46
C GLY A 63 -11.27 13.23 -3.92
N ASP A 64 -12.06 14.02 -4.65
CA ASP A 64 -13.39 13.63 -5.15
C ASP A 64 -13.36 12.88 -6.50
N THR A 65 -12.17 12.64 -7.06
CA THR A 65 -12.03 11.97 -8.36
C THR A 65 -11.52 10.55 -8.18
N ALA A 66 -12.10 9.60 -8.91
CA ALA A 66 -11.63 8.22 -8.96
C ALA A 66 -11.41 7.78 -10.41
N THR A 67 -10.30 7.10 -10.65
CA THR A 67 -9.92 6.59 -11.99
C THR A 67 -9.63 5.10 -11.92
N LEU A 68 -10.32 4.33 -12.74
CA LEU A 68 -10.07 2.90 -12.91
C LEU A 68 -8.83 2.69 -13.78
N CYS A 69 -7.79 2.14 -13.19
CA CYS A 69 -6.47 1.94 -13.80
C CYS A 69 -6.27 0.44 -14.10
N PRO A 70 -6.33 0.00 -15.37
CA PRO A 70 -6.07 -1.39 -15.75
C PRO A 70 -4.58 -1.74 -15.68
N ALA A 71 -4.26 -3.04 -15.77
CA ALA A 71 -2.89 -3.51 -15.92
C ALA A 71 -2.11 -2.78 -17.03
N GLY A 72 -0.86 -2.41 -16.73
CA GLY A 72 -0.02 -1.56 -17.58
C GLY A 72 -0.09 -0.07 -17.26
N THR A 73 -0.91 0.34 -16.29
CA THR A 73 -1.02 1.75 -15.87
C THR A 73 0.01 2.08 -14.79
N LEU A 74 0.75 3.16 -14.99
CA LEU A 74 1.55 3.81 -13.94
C LEU A 74 0.73 4.95 -13.31
N VAL A 75 0.69 4.97 -11.99
CA VAL A 75 0.13 6.05 -11.18
C VAL A 75 1.24 6.61 -10.31
N HIS A 76 1.44 7.93 -10.35
CA HIS A 76 2.42 8.61 -9.50
C HIS A 76 1.71 9.60 -8.60
N ILE A 77 2.04 9.55 -7.32
CA ILE A 77 1.40 10.29 -6.24
C ILE A 77 2.46 11.14 -5.53
N PRO A 78 2.45 12.47 -5.75
CA PRO A 78 3.33 13.37 -5.03
C PRO A 78 3.05 13.37 -3.52
N ALA A 79 4.08 13.63 -2.73
CA ALA A 79 3.98 13.85 -1.29
C ALA A 79 2.89 14.88 -0.92
N GLY A 80 2.13 14.57 0.14
CA GLY A 80 1.07 15.41 0.68
C GLY A 80 -0.27 15.35 -0.07
N VAL A 81 -0.34 14.65 -1.21
CA VAL A 81 -1.59 14.46 -1.93
C VAL A 81 -2.45 13.42 -1.21
N VAL A 82 -3.70 13.77 -0.92
CA VAL A 82 -4.68 12.81 -0.40
C VAL A 82 -5.05 11.83 -1.49
N HIS A 83 -4.85 10.54 -1.21
CA HIS A 83 -5.12 9.47 -2.14
C HIS A 83 -5.62 8.21 -1.43
N GLY A 84 -6.28 7.33 -2.18
CA GLY A 84 -6.66 6.00 -1.73
C GLY A 84 -6.79 5.09 -2.94
N PHE A 85 -6.93 3.79 -2.70
CA PHE A 85 -7.23 2.87 -3.80
C PHE A 85 -8.08 1.70 -3.34
N SER A 86 -8.75 1.06 -4.30
CA SER A 86 -9.36 -0.25 -4.11
C SER A 86 -9.16 -1.12 -5.35
N TYR A 87 -8.90 -2.41 -5.14
CA TYR A 87 -8.87 -3.38 -6.25
C TYR A 87 -10.27 -3.53 -6.84
N GLY A 88 -10.36 -3.49 -8.18
CA GLY A 88 -11.62 -3.68 -8.89
C GLY A 88 -12.00 -5.14 -9.03
N ALA A 89 -12.92 -5.41 -9.98
CA ALA A 89 -13.53 -6.72 -10.15
C ALA A 89 -12.52 -7.86 -10.28
N GLY A 90 -12.64 -8.89 -9.44
CA GLY A 90 -11.73 -10.05 -9.42
C GLY A 90 -10.35 -9.81 -8.79
N GLY A 91 -10.17 -8.70 -8.07
CA GLY A 91 -8.93 -8.36 -7.38
C GLY A 91 -7.83 -7.84 -8.32
N GLY A 92 -6.61 -7.74 -7.78
CA GLY A 92 -5.47 -7.28 -8.58
C GLY A 92 -4.12 -7.44 -7.90
N GLU A 93 -3.09 -7.02 -8.64
CA GLU A 93 -1.71 -6.99 -8.17
C GLU A 93 -1.01 -5.76 -8.75
N MET A 94 -0.20 -5.09 -7.94
CA MET A 94 0.56 -3.92 -8.35
C MET A 94 1.91 -3.83 -7.65
N LEU A 95 2.86 -3.19 -8.31
CA LEU A 95 4.14 -2.83 -7.73
C LEU A 95 4.03 -1.44 -7.10
N GLU A 96 4.43 -1.30 -5.85
CA GLU A 96 4.62 -0.02 -5.19
C GLU A 96 6.11 0.32 -5.18
N VAL A 97 6.45 1.56 -5.51
CA VAL A 97 7.80 2.10 -5.39
C VAL A 97 7.76 3.38 -4.58
N THR A 98 8.53 3.43 -3.51
CA THR A 98 8.68 4.62 -2.67
C THR A 98 10.14 5.01 -2.47
N GLY A 99 10.37 6.29 -2.17
CA GLY A 99 11.71 6.84 -1.96
C GLY A 99 12.30 6.58 -0.56
N PRO A 100 13.51 7.08 -0.28
CA PRO A 100 14.26 6.72 0.93
C PRO A 100 13.59 7.21 2.21
N ARG A 101 12.84 8.32 2.14
CA ARG A 101 12.08 8.89 3.26
C ARG A 101 10.83 8.09 3.65
N SER A 102 10.34 7.19 2.78
CA SER A 102 9.08 6.48 3.02
C SER A 102 9.11 5.62 4.27
N GLN A 103 8.02 5.61 5.04
CA GLN A 103 7.84 4.69 6.17
C GLN A 103 6.86 3.55 5.85
N ALA A 104 6.51 3.35 4.58
CA ALA A 104 5.51 2.35 4.17
C ALA A 104 5.86 0.93 4.64
N VAL A 105 7.09 0.45 4.38
CA VAL A 105 7.50 -0.92 4.77
C VAL A 105 7.48 -1.13 6.28
N THR A 106 7.94 -0.16 7.07
CA THR A 106 7.92 -0.27 8.54
C THR A 106 6.49 -0.22 9.08
N MET A 107 5.62 0.62 8.50
CA MET A 107 4.20 0.65 8.80
C MET A 107 3.51 -0.67 8.47
N PHE A 108 3.75 -1.24 7.29
CA PHE A 108 3.18 -2.53 6.88
C PHE A 108 3.57 -3.65 7.84
N ALA A 109 4.83 -3.69 8.27
CA ALA A 109 5.29 -4.67 9.26
C ALA A 109 4.59 -4.48 10.62
N ALA A 110 4.34 -3.24 11.04
CA ALA A 110 3.61 -2.96 12.28
C ALA A 110 2.12 -3.34 12.19
N LEU A 111 1.49 -3.12 11.04
CA LEU A 111 0.10 -3.53 10.79
C LEU A 111 -0.03 -5.06 10.73
N ASP A 112 0.93 -5.76 10.12
CA ASP A 112 0.99 -7.22 10.10
C ASP A 112 1.13 -7.82 11.51
N GLN A 113 1.92 -7.18 12.37
CA GLN A 113 2.03 -7.58 13.79
C GLN A 113 0.70 -7.44 14.53
N LEU A 114 -0.05 -6.35 14.30
CA LEU A 114 -1.40 -6.20 14.86
C LEU A 114 -2.34 -7.29 14.34
N ALA A 115 -2.35 -7.53 13.03
CA ALA A 115 -3.19 -8.55 12.42
C ALA A 115 -2.88 -9.95 12.97
N SER A 116 -1.58 -10.27 13.12
CA SER A 116 -1.12 -11.53 13.72
C SER A 116 -1.54 -11.69 15.19
N ALA A 117 -1.72 -10.58 15.90
CA ALA A 117 -2.26 -10.57 17.27
C ALA A 117 -3.81 -10.66 17.31
N GLY A 118 -4.48 -10.77 16.16
CA GLY A 118 -5.94 -10.77 16.05
C GLY A 118 -6.57 -9.39 16.27
N GLU A 119 -5.77 -8.33 16.19
CA GLU A 119 -6.21 -6.97 16.43
C GLU A 119 -6.67 -6.29 15.14
N SER A 120 -7.84 -5.68 15.17
CA SER A 120 -8.45 -5.00 14.01
C SER A 120 -9.22 -3.74 14.38
N ALA A 121 -9.16 -3.32 15.65
CA ALA A 121 -9.86 -2.15 16.11
C ALA A 121 -9.37 -0.89 15.37
N PRO A 122 -10.27 -0.09 14.76
CA PRO A 122 -9.91 1.05 13.93
C PRO A 122 -8.96 2.04 14.60
N GLU A 123 -9.13 2.30 15.90
CA GLU A 123 -8.30 3.23 16.66
C GLU A 123 -6.83 2.79 16.75
N LYS A 124 -6.57 1.49 16.79
CA LYS A 124 -5.21 0.94 16.82
C LYS A 124 -4.55 0.98 15.45
N LEU A 125 -5.32 0.70 14.39
CA LEU A 125 -4.87 0.83 13.01
C LEU A 125 -4.51 2.30 12.70
N ILE A 126 -5.36 3.24 13.11
CA ILE A 126 -5.12 4.68 12.98
C ILE A 126 -3.87 5.09 13.79
N ALA A 127 -3.72 4.61 15.02
CA ALA A 127 -2.54 4.91 15.83
C ALA A 127 -1.24 4.43 15.19
N VAL A 128 -1.23 3.21 14.61
CA VAL A 128 -0.05 2.67 13.90
C VAL A 128 0.27 3.46 12.65
N THR A 129 -0.73 3.75 11.80
CA THR A 129 -0.50 4.54 10.58
C THR A 129 0.04 5.94 10.91
N ALA A 130 -0.54 6.62 11.91
CA ALA A 130 -0.09 7.93 12.37
C ALA A 130 1.35 7.89 12.92
N ALA A 131 1.73 6.85 13.67
CA ALA A 131 3.10 6.68 14.18
C ALA A 131 4.15 6.54 13.05
N HIS A 132 3.71 6.19 11.84
CA HIS A 132 4.55 6.07 10.64
C HIS A 132 4.34 7.21 9.64
N GLY A 133 3.73 8.32 10.06
CA GLY A 133 3.58 9.51 9.21
C GLY A 133 2.48 9.39 8.15
N VAL A 134 1.58 8.41 8.26
CA VAL A 134 0.38 8.31 7.43
C VAL A 134 -0.82 8.84 8.19
N THR A 135 -1.54 9.79 7.60
CA THR A 135 -2.77 10.33 8.17
C THR A 135 -3.97 9.83 7.37
N ILE A 136 -4.82 9.02 8.01
CA ILE A 136 -6.11 8.61 7.45
C ILE A 136 -7.06 9.81 7.41
N CYS A 137 -7.70 10.03 6.27
CA CYS A 137 -8.63 11.12 6.04
C CYS A 137 -10.07 10.61 6.18
N GLY A 138 -10.90 11.34 6.93
CA GLY A 138 -12.30 11.03 7.22
C GLY A 138 -13.07 12.26 7.65
#